data_AF-A0A348V9B7-F1
#
_entry.id   AF-A0A348V9B7-F1
#
_cell.length_a   1.000
_cell.length_b   1.000
_cell.length_c   1.000
_cell.angle_alpha   90.00
_cell.angle_beta   90.00
_cell.angle_gamma   90.00
#
_symmetry.space_group_name_H-M   'P 1'
#
loop_
_entity.id
_entity.type
_entity.pdbx_description
1 polymer ?
#
loop_
_entity_poly.entity_id
_entity_poly.type
_entity_poly.pdbx_seq_one_letter_code
_entity_poly.pdbx_strand_id
1 'polypeptide(L)'
;MISFFRTPSQSVIAVESASAFSPETNEKLNWLFGNATQLAAETIPSPYIGPRREMITPWSTCAVEITQNMGIEGITRIEEYTPLPEGVPFDFDPMLQRKYENLDQRLFTI
;
A
#
# COMPACT_ATOMS: atom_id res chain seq x y z
N MET A 1 -11.72 -2.03 3.87
CA MET A 1 -11.56 -1.65 2.45
C MET A 1 -10.10 -1.34 2.21
N ILE A 2 -9.58 -1.61 1.02
CA ILE A 2 -8.20 -1.27 0.65
C ILE A 2 -8.22 -0.19 -0.44
N SER A 3 -7.62 0.95 -0.14
CA SER A 3 -7.38 2.03 -1.10
C SER A 3 -5.95 1.94 -1.62
N PHE A 4 -5.76 2.13 -2.92
CA PHE A 4 -4.43 2.09 -3.55
C PHE A 4 -3.97 3.49 -3.94
N PHE A 5 -2.72 3.81 -3.65
CA PHE A 5 -2.07 5.07 -4.00
C PHE A 5 -0.81 4.78 -4.80
N ARG A 6 -0.70 5.34 -6.02
CA ARG A 6 0.48 5.20 -6.85
C ARG A 6 1.44 6.34 -6.59
N THR A 7 2.66 6.02 -6.17
CA THR A 7 3.72 7.01 -5.95
C THR A 7 4.33 7.45 -7.30
N PRO A 8 5.04 8.59 -7.34
CA PRO A 8 5.80 9.00 -8.52
C PRO A 8 6.84 7.96 -8.98
N SER A 9 7.37 7.15 -8.05
CA SER A 9 8.29 6.04 -8.30
C SER A 9 7.63 4.77 -8.83
N GLN A 10 6.32 4.80 -9.12
CA GLN A 10 5.50 3.68 -9.60
C GLN A 10 5.19 2.58 -8.58
N SER A 11 5.66 2.71 -7.33
CA SER A 11 5.19 1.88 -6.22
C SER A 11 3.70 2.09 -5.98
N VAL A 12 3.06 1.10 -5.38
CA VAL A 12 1.68 1.18 -4.90
C VAL A 12 1.68 1.06 -3.38
N ILE A 13 1.13 2.06 -2.72
CA ILE A 13 0.83 2.00 -1.29
C ILE A 13 -0.61 1.54 -1.13
N ALA A 14 -0.80 0.43 -0.42
CA ALA A 14 -2.11 -0.11 -0.09
C ALA A 14 -2.47 0.27 1.34
N VAL A 15 -3.62 0.93 1.50
CA VAL A 15 -4.11 1.45 2.79
C VAL A 15 -5.39 0.71 3.16
N GLU A 16 -5.36 -0.04 4.25
CA GLU A 16 -6.54 -0.67 4.84
C GLU A 16 -7.24 0.31 5.79
N SER A 17 -8.53 0.51 5.56
CA SER A 17 -9.38 1.34 6.41
C SER A 17 -10.76 0.75 6.63
N ALA A 18 -11.39 1.14 7.74
CA ALA A 18 -12.76 0.76 8.07
C ALA A 18 -13.80 1.35 7.10
N SER A 19 -13.52 2.51 6.52
CA SER A 19 -14.43 3.24 5.62
C SER A 19 -13.67 3.99 4.52
N ALA A 20 -14.41 4.51 3.54
CA ALA A 20 -13.87 5.40 2.54
C ALA A 20 -13.39 6.73 3.15
N PHE A 21 -12.34 7.28 2.56
CA PHE A 21 -11.77 8.56 2.95
C PHE A 21 -12.55 9.72 2.35
N SER A 22 -12.66 10.81 3.10
CA SER A 22 -13.16 12.08 2.57
C SER A 22 -12.16 12.65 1.53
N PRO A 23 -12.59 13.57 0.65
CA PRO A 23 -11.68 14.25 -0.27
C PRO A 23 -10.50 14.93 0.45
N GLU A 24 -10.76 15.58 1.58
CA GLU A 24 -9.72 16.23 2.40
C GLU A 24 -8.70 15.20 2.95
N THR A 25 -9.17 14.05 3.43
CA THR A 25 -8.29 12.98 3.90
C THR A 25 -7.46 12.42 2.75
N ASN A 26 -8.05 12.23 1.57
CA ASN A 26 -7.30 11.78 0.39
C ASN A 26 -6.21 12.77 -0.02
N GLU A 27 -6.45 14.07 0.05
CA GLU A 27 -5.42 15.08 -0.22
C GLU A 27 -4.26 15.01 0.77
N LYS A 28 -4.55 14.85 2.07
CA LYS A 28 -3.51 14.65 3.09
C LYS A 28 -2.70 13.38 2.85
N LEU A 29 -3.37 12.27 2.48
CA LEU A 29 -2.72 10.99 2.18
C LEU A 29 -1.86 11.10 0.91
N ASN A 30 -2.36 11.74 -0.15
CA ASN A 30 -1.59 12.00 -1.36
C ASN A 30 -0.29 12.74 -1.04
N TRP A 31 -0.35 13.78 -0.19
CA TRP A 31 0.82 14.52 0.26
C TRP A 31 1.78 13.66 1.10
N LEU A 32 1.24 12.95 2.11
CA LEU A 32 2.01 12.07 3.00
C LEU A 32 2.79 10.99 2.23
N PHE A 33 2.18 10.47 1.17
CA PHE A 33 2.76 9.44 0.30
C PHE A 33 3.64 10.02 -0.82
N GLY A 34 4.12 11.26 -0.67
CA GLY A 34 5.07 11.87 -1.60
C GLY A 34 4.43 12.33 -2.91
N ASN A 35 3.25 12.96 -2.83
CA ASN A 35 2.41 13.32 -3.98
C ASN A 35 1.95 12.09 -4.78
N ALA A 36 1.58 11.03 -4.06
CA ALA A 36 0.96 9.88 -4.68
C ALA A 36 -0.42 10.24 -5.25
N THR A 37 -0.88 9.46 -6.21
CA THR A 37 -2.23 9.58 -6.78
C THR A 37 -3.06 8.39 -6.36
N GLN A 38 -4.19 8.63 -5.73
CA GLN A 38 -5.16 7.58 -5.44
C GLN A 38 -5.66 6.94 -6.75
N LEU A 39 -5.65 5.62 -6.80
CA LEU A 39 -6.16 4.84 -7.92
C LEU A 39 -7.63 4.52 -7.66
N ALA A 40 -8.51 4.90 -8.59
CA ALA A 40 -9.93 4.53 -8.57
C ALA A 40 -10.12 3.08 -9.06
N ALA A 41 -9.52 2.12 -8.36
CA ALA A 41 -9.57 0.70 -8.70
C ALA A 41 -9.61 -0.16 -7.43
N GLU A 42 -10.42 -1.23 -7.45
CA GLU A 42 -10.46 -2.23 -6.37
C GLU A 42 -9.40 -3.32 -6.55
N THR A 43 -8.83 -3.43 -7.75
CA THR A 43 -7.78 -4.40 -8.10
C THR A 43 -6.79 -3.77 -9.06
N ILE A 44 -5.50 -4.03 -8.83
CA ILE A 44 -4.39 -3.65 -9.71
C ILE A 44 -3.87 -4.93 -10.39
N PRO A 45 -4.19 -5.18 -11.67
CA PRO A 45 -3.85 -6.42 -12.37
C PRO A 45 -2.43 -6.36 -12.95
N SER A 46 -1.44 -6.26 -12.09
CA SER A 46 -0.02 -6.22 -12.46
C SER A 46 0.82 -6.90 -11.37
N PRO A 47 1.95 -7.54 -11.72
CA PRO A 47 2.79 -8.17 -10.73
C PRO A 47 3.54 -7.15 -9.88
N TYR A 48 3.48 -7.36 -8.56
CA TYR A 48 4.18 -6.57 -7.56
C TYR A 48 4.98 -7.46 -6.62
N ILE A 49 6.00 -6.88 -6.00
CA ILE A 49 6.68 -7.44 -4.85
C ILE A 49 6.35 -6.59 -3.64
N GLY A 50 6.06 -7.23 -2.53
CA GLY A 50 5.84 -6.55 -1.27
C GLY A 50 6.03 -7.49 -0.09
N PRO A 51 5.80 -6.99 1.13
CA PRO A 51 5.89 -7.81 2.33
C PRO A 51 4.88 -8.96 2.31
N ARG A 52 5.20 -10.02 3.04
CA ARG A 52 4.27 -11.13 3.29
C ARG A 52 3.04 -10.62 4.05
N ARG A 53 1.84 -11.06 3.65
CA ARG A 53 0.57 -10.63 4.26
C ARG A 53 0.48 -10.95 5.76
N GLU A 54 1.17 -12.00 6.20
CA GLU A 54 1.24 -12.45 7.60
C GLU A 54 2.15 -11.55 8.47
N MET A 55 2.97 -10.71 7.86
CA MET A 55 3.90 -9.81 8.53
C MET A 55 3.40 -8.37 8.48
N ILE A 56 3.65 -7.59 9.52
CA ILE A 56 3.49 -6.13 9.51
C ILE A 56 4.90 -5.54 9.48
N THR A 57 5.22 -4.73 8.49
CA THR A 57 6.55 -4.12 8.40
C THR A 57 6.73 -3.05 9.48
N PRO A 58 7.96 -2.80 9.98
CA PRO A 58 8.23 -1.67 10.86
C PRO A 58 7.82 -0.33 10.22
N TRP A 59 7.93 -0.23 8.89
CA TRP A 59 7.48 0.92 8.12
C TRP A 59 5.96 1.09 8.21
N SER A 60 5.17 0.01 8.08
CA SER A 60 3.71 0.06 8.24
C SER A 60 3.31 0.62 9.61
N THR A 61 3.97 0.19 10.68
CA THR A 61 3.68 0.68 12.04
C THR A 61 3.88 2.20 12.12
N CYS A 62 5.04 2.69 11.67
CA CYS A 62 5.32 4.13 11.65
C CYS A 62 4.36 4.91 10.76
N ALA A 63 4.02 4.38 9.57
CA ALA A 63 3.12 5.03 8.64
C ALA A 63 1.71 5.21 9.25
N VAL A 64 1.19 4.16 9.89
CA VAL A 64 -0.11 4.23 10.59
C VAL A 64 -0.06 5.24 11.73
N GLU A 65 0.99 5.24 12.55
CA GLU A 65 1.16 6.21 13.65
C GLU A 65 1.20 7.67 13.15
N ILE A 66 1.88 7.93 12.03
CA ILE A 66 1.91 9.26 11.40
C ILE A 66 0.51 9.70 10.97
N THR A 67 -0.27 8.81 10.36
CA THR A 67 -1.65 9.15 9.95
C THR A 67 -2.54 9.50 11.15
N GLN A 68 -2.40 8.76 12.26
CA GLN A 68 -3.11 9.03 13.50
C GLN A 68 -2.71 10.39 14.11
N ASN A 69 -1.42 10.71 14.15
CA ASN A 69 -0.92 12.00 14.62
C ASN A 69 -1.42 13.19 13.77
N MET A 70 -1.81 12.95 12.52
CA MET A 70 -2.43 13.94 11.63
C MET A 70 -3.96 14.00 11.71
N GLY A 71 -4.57 13.26 12.65
CA GLY A 71 -6.01 13.19 12.84
C GLY A 71 -6.74 12.34 11.78
N ILE A 72 -6.02 11.46 11.08
CA ILE A 72 -6.59 10.48 10.15
C ILE A 72 -6.72 9.15 10.89
N GLU A 73 -7.90 8.91 11.44
CA GLU A 73 -8.21 7.70 12.19
C GLU A 73 -8.82 6.60 11.30
N GLY A 74 -8.88 5.38 11.82
CA GLY A 74 -9.54 4.25 11.15
C GLY A 74 -8.71 3.55 10.08
N ILE A 75 -7.45 3.95 9.88
CA ILE A 75 -6.45 3.19 9.11
C ILE A 75 -5.86 2.11 10.02
N THR A 76 -5.93 0.86 9.57
CA THR A 76 -5.43 -0.31 10.31
C THR A 76 -4.09 -0.81 9.79
N ARG A 77 -3.79 -0.60 8.51
CA ARG A 77 -2.56 -1.08 7.89
C ARG A 77 -2.18 -0.27 6.65
N ILE A 78 -0.88 -0.04 6.46
CA ILE A 78 -0.32 0.62 5.27
C ILE A 78 0.90 -0.19 4.83
N GLU A 79 0.92 -0.68 3.60
CA GLU A 79 2.10 -1.38 3.06
C GLU A 79 2.42 -0.87 1.65
N GLU A 80 3.72 -0.89 1.29
CA GLU A 80 4.21 -0.50 -0.03
C GLU A 80 4.57 -1.73 -0.88
N TYR A 81 4.24 -1.64 -2.16
CA TYR A 81 4.43 -2.68 -3.17
C TYR A 81 5.15 -2.11 -4.38
N THR A 82 6.29 -2.70 -4.72
CA THR A 82 7.13 -2.28 -5.85
C THR A 82 6.74 -3.06 -7.10
N PRO A 83 6.53 -2.40 -8.26
CA PRO A 83 6.21 -3.10 -9.50
C PRO A 83 7.35 -4.02 -9.91
N LEU A 84 7.04 -5.22 -10.38
CA LEU A 84 8.03 -6.13 -10.93
C LEU A 84 8.18 -5.89 -12.44
N PRO A 85 9.35 -5.42 -12.94
CA PRO A 85 9.56 -5.26 -14.37
C PRO A 85 9.63 -6.62 -15.07
N GLU A 86 9.03 -6.73 -16.26
CA GLU A 86 9.13 -7.94 -17.06
C GLU A 86 10.59 -8.26 -17.43
N GLY A 87 10.99 -9.51 -17.27
CA GLY A 87 12.30 -10.00 -17.73
C GLY A 87 13.50 -9.61 -16.86
N VAL A 88 13.29 -8.95 -15.71
CA VAL A 88 14.36 -8.61 -14.77
C VAL A 88 14.37 -9.64 -13.63
N PRO A 89 15.48 -10.39 -13.42
CA PRO A 89 15.68 -11.15 -12.18
C PRO A 89 15.68 -10.16 -11.02
N PHE A 90 14.64 -10.21 -10.19
CA PHE A 90 14.52 -9.33 -9.04
C PHE A 90 14.88 -10.11 -7.79
N ASP A 91 16.00 -9.74 -7.17
CA ASP A 91 16.38 -10.27 -5.87
C ASP A 91 15.47 -9.67 -4.81
N PHE A 92 14.62 -10.51 -4.21
CA PHE A 92 13.87 -10.19 -3.00
C PHE A 92 14.15 -11.26 -1.95
N ASP A 93 14.11 -10.88 -0.68
CA ASP A 93 14.26 -11.83 0.41
C ASP A 93 12.99 -12.70 0.51
N PRO A 94 13.04 -14.01 0.18
CA PRO A 94 11.87 -14.86 0.20
C PRO A 94 11.28 -15.06 1.61
N MET A 95 12.04 -14.77 2.67
CA MET A 95 11.56 -14.83 4.05
C MET A 95 10.70 -13.63 4.40
N LEU A 96 10.95 -12.46 3.81
CA LEU A 96 10.28 -11.20 4.17
C LEU A 96 9.26 -10.76 3.12
N GLN A 97 9.49 -11.09 1.86
CA GLN A 97 8.74 -10.58 0.72
C GLN A 97 8.13 -11.71 -0.11
N ARG A 98 7.10 -11.36 -0.87
CA ARG A 98 6.38 -12.26 -1.77
C ARG A 98 6.00 -11.55 -3.06
N LYS A 99 5.99 -12.31 -4.16
CA LYS A 99 5.40 -11.89 -5.43
C LYS A 99 3.87 -12.01 -5.36
N TYR A 100 3.20 -10.94 -5.75
CA TYR A 100 1.75 -10.84 -5.93
C TYR A 100 1.48 -10.67 -7.42
N GLU A 101 0.63 -11.50 -8.03
CA GLU A 101 0.25 -11.33 -9.44
C GLU A 101 -0.71 -10.16 -9.65
N ASN A 102 -1.44 -9.80 -8.59
CA ASN A 102 -2.32 -8.65 -8.52
C ASN A 102 -2.43 -8.16 -7.07
N LEU A 103 -2.83 -6.90 -6.89
CA LEU A 103 -3.21 -6.33 -5.59
C LEU A 103 -4.73 -6.15 -5.58
N ASP A 104 -5.45 -6.73 -4.63
CA ASP A 104 -6.90 -6.65 -4.52
C ASP A 104 -7.38 -6.42 -3.08
N GLN A 105 -8.69 -6.42 -2.85
CA GLN A 105 -9.29 -6.16 -1.54
C GLN A 105 -9.00 -7.24 -0.48
N ARG A 106 -8.35 -8.37 -0.84
CA ARG A 106 -7.97 -9.46 0.07
C ARG A 106 -6.47 -9.45 0.40
N LEU A 107 -5.76 -8.40 0.00
CA LEU A 107 -4.29 -8.29 0.12
C LEU A 107 -3.76 -8.53 1.53
N PHE A 108 -4.50 -8.11 2.56
CA PHE A 108 -4.14 -8.29 3.96
C PHE A 108 -4.89 -9.43 4.67
N THR A 109 -5.72 -10.19 3.95
CA THR A 109 -6.43 -11.34 4.52
C THR A 109 -5.49 -12.55 4.61
N ILE A 110 -5.28 -13.04 5.83
CA ILE A 110 -4.48 -14.23 6.16
C ILE A 110 -5.33 -15.49 6.00
#